data_AF-A0A965CKV8-F1
#
_entry.id   AF-A0A965CKV8-F1
#
_cell.length_a   1.000
_cell.length_b   1.000
_cell.length_c   1.000
_cell.angle_alpha   90.00
_cell.angle_beta   90.00
_cell.angle_gamma   90.00
#
_symmetry.space_group_name_H-M   'P 1'
#
loop_
_entity.id
_entity.type
_entity.pdbx_description
1 polymer ?
#
loop_
_entity_poly.entity_id
_entity_poly.type
_entity_poly.pdbx_seq_one_letter_code
_entity_poly.pdbx_strand_id
1 'polypeptide(L)'
;MSITESMTRVEALKHLGDVFRGVGIETAQRDARLLLLHASGIEHMDLLRSPRETLGADVALRLRDYVSQRVTRIPVARILGEWSSCQ
;
A
#
# COMPACT_ATOMS: atom_id res chain seq x y z
N MET A 1 -7.58 -10.09 -7.53
CA MET A 1 -6.76 -9.62 -6.39
C MET A 1 -7.65 -8.82 -5.48
N SER A 2 -8.16 -9.41 -4.42
CA SER A 2 -9.21 -8.79 -3.60
C SER A 2 -8.62 -8.27 -2.31
N ILE A 3 -8.26 -6.98 -2.30
CA ILE A 3 -8.06 -6.22 -1.07
C ILE A 3 -9.46 -5.86 -0.55
N THR A 4 -9.75 -6.23 0.70
CA THR A 4 -11.05 -5.99 1.33
C THR A 4 -10.90 -5.12 2.57
N GLU A 5 -11.96 -4.40 2.93
CA GLU A 5 -12.02 -3.53 4.11
C GLU A 5 -11.82 -4.25 5.44
N SER A 6 -12.15 -5.53 5.49
CA SER A 6 -11.99 -6.42 6.65
C SER A 6 -10.57 -6.96 6.82
N MET A 7 -9.68 -6.82 5.83
CA MET A 7 -8.29 -7.20 6.01
C MET A 7 -7.65 -6.33 7.07
N THR A 8 -6.81 -6.94 7.90
CA THR A 8 -5.96 -6.18 8.82
C THR A 8 -4.83 -5.50 8.05
N ARG A 9 -4.28 -4.44 8.61
CA ARG A 9 -3.12 -3.73 8.04
C ARG A 9 -1.93 -4.67 7.75
N VAL A 10 -1.65 -5.62 8.65
CA VAL A 10 -0.57 -6.60 8.45
C VAL A 10 -0.88 -7.61 7.34
N GLU A 11 -2.12 -8.07 7.22
CA GLU A 11 -2.54 -8.94 6.12
C GLU A 11 -2.46 -8.23 4.79
N ALA A 12 -2.91 -6.97 4.75
CA ALA A 12 -2.82 -6.12 3.57
C ALA A 12 -1.36 -5.92 3.13
N LEU A 13 -0.46 -5.57 4.07
CA LEU A 13 0.97 -5.40 3.79
C LEU A 13 1.60 -6.67 3.21
N LYS A 14 1.30 -7.83 3.83
CA LYS A 14 1.79 -9.12 3.35
C LYS A 14 1.28 -9.41 1.93
N HIS A 15 -0.03 -9.26 1.72
CA HIS A 15 -0.67 -9.50 0.44
C HIS A 15 -0.09 -8.62 -0.67
N LEU A 16 0.05 -7.32 -0.41
CA LEU A 16 0.67 -6.35 -1.34
C LEU A 16 2.10 -6.75 -1.68
N GLY A 17 2.90 -7.14 -0.69
CA GLY A 17 4.28 -7.57 -0.90
C GLY A 17 4.38 -8.83 -1.75
N ASP A 18 3.50 -9.81 -1.52
CA ASP A 18 3.45 -11.05 -2.32
C ASP A 18 3.03 -10.76 -3.76
N VAL A 19 2.05 -9.88 -3.96
CA VAL A 19 1.62 -9.40 -5.28
C VAL A 19 2.78 -8.75 -6.04
N PHE A 20 3.47 -7.79 -5.43
CA PHE A 20 4.56 -7.06 -6.09
C PHE A 20 5.76 -7.94 -6.37
N ARG A 21 6.09 -8.87 -5.47
CA ARG A 21 7.14 -9.87 -5.70
C ARG A 21 6.77 -10.80 -6.86
N GLY A 22 5.50 -11.22 -6.95
CA GLY A 22 5.00 -12.08 -8.01
C GLY A 22 5.12 -11.48 -9.42
N VAL A 23 5.12 -10.14 -9.54
CA VAL A 23 5.32 -9.42 -10.82
C VAL A 23 6.77 -8.96 -11.05
N GLY A 24 7.69 -9.35 -10.16
CA GLY A 24 9.13 -9.05 -10.30
C GLY A 24 9.56 -7.66 -9.83
N ILE A 25 8.82 -7.02 -8.92
CA ILE A 25 9.24 -5.76 -8.31
C ILE A 25 10.23 -6.03 -7.17
N GLU A 26 11.47 -5.56 -7.32
CA GLU A 26 12.53 -5.77 -6.32
C GLU A 26 12.24 -5.06 -5.00
N THR A 27 11.64 -3.86 -5.05
CA THR A 27 11.27 -3.06 -3.87
C THR A 27 9.92 -3.44 -3.28
N ALA A 28 9.38 -4.64 -3.58
CA ALA A 28 8.01 -5.06 -3.27
C ALA A 28 7.54 -4.72 -1.85
N GLN A 29 8.30 -5.13 -0.83
CA GLN A 29 7.92 -4.88 0.57
C GLN A 29 8.00 -3.40 0.96
N ARG A 30 8.94 -2.66 0.40
CA ARG A 30 9.07 -1.21 0.63
C ARG A 30 7.89 -0.47 -0.01
N ASP A 31 7.56 -0.80 -1.24
CA ASP A 31 6.46 -0.19 -2.00
C ASP A 31 5.11 -0.50 -1.32
N ALA A 32 4.89 -1.77 -0.95
CA ALA A 32 3.70 -2.19 -0.20
C ALA A 32 3.48 -1.38 1.07
N ARG A 33 4.56 -1.14 1.83
CA ARG A 33 4.50 -0.32 3.05
C ARG A 33 4.14 1.13 2.75
N LEU A 34 4.83 1.75 1.78
CA LEU A 34 4.57 3.16 1.41
C LEU A 34 3.12 3.37 0.97
N LEU A 35 2.62 2.49 0.10
CA LEU A 35 1.23 2.56 -0.39
C LEU A 35 0.21 2.35 0.74
N LEU A 36 0.46 1.44 1.68
CA LEU A 36 -0.41 1.21 2.83
C LEU A 36 -0.46 2.41 3.78
N LEU A 37 0.70 2.96 4.13
CA LEU A 37 0.79 4.12 5.02
C LEU A 37 0.07 5.33 4.41
N HIS A 38 0.34 5.62 3.13
CA HIS A 38 -0.28 6.73 2.44
C HIS A 38 -1.79 6.53 2.24
N ALA A 39 -2.24 5.34 1.83
CA ALA A 39 -3.67 5.06 1.67
C ALA A 39 -4.45 5.19 2.99
N SER A 40 -3.82 4.77 4.09
CA SER A 40 -4.42 4.82 5.43
C SER A 40 -4.30 6.20 6.10
N GLY A 41 -3.44 7.08 5.58
CA GLY A 41 -3.12 8.36 6.22
C GLY A 41 -2.45 8.20 7.60
N ILE A 42 -1.64 7.14 7.78
CA ILE A 42 -0.98 6.83 9.05
C ILE A 42 0.53 6.77 8.90
N GLU A 43 1.25 6.94 10.00
CA GLU A 43 2.69 6.79 10.05
C GLU A 43 3.12 5.34 10.33
N HIS A 44 4.40 5.04 10.09
CA HIS A 44 4.93 3.71 10.35
C HIS A 44 4.74 3.27 11.82
N MET A 45 4.84 4.21 12.76
CA MET A 45 4.63 3.93 14.18
C MET A 45 3.18 3.52 14.51
N ASP A 46 2.20 4.09 13.83
CA ASP A 46 0.79 3.73 14.01
C ASP A 46 0.48 2.35 13.45
N LEU A 47 1.15 1.96 12.36
CA LEU A 47 1.10 0.60 11.83
C LEU A 47 1.64 -0.41 12.85
N LEU A 48 2.72 -0.09 13.56
CA LEU A 48 3.29 -0.94 14.62
C LEU A 48 2.41 -0.99 15.88
N ARG A 49 1.73 0.11 16.20
CA ARG A 49 0.82 0.21 17.34
C ARG A 49 -0.46 -0.60 17.14
N SER A 50 -1.04 -0.53 15.93
CA SER A 50 -2.32 -1.17 15.61
C SER A 50 -2.24 -2.02 14.33
N PRO A 51 -1.42 -3.10 14.31
CA PRO A 51 -1.20 -3.90 13.10
C PRO A 51 -2.42 -4.76 12.71
N ARG A 52 -3.28 -5.06 13.69
CA ARG A 52 -4.51 -5.87 13.53
C ARG A 52 -5.76 -5.03 13.29
N GLU A 53 -5.63 -3.72 13.16
CA GLU A 53 -6.75 -2.87 12.80
C GLU A 53 -7.15 -3.11 11.35
N THR A 54 -8.46 -3.12 11.09
CA THR A 54 -9.01 -3.30 9.74
C THR A 54 -8.76 -2.07 8.88
N LEU A 55 -8.55 -2.26 7.57
CA LEU A 55 -8.31 -1.15 6.64
C LEU A 55 -9.49 -0.17 6.56
N GLY A 56 -10.73 -0.69 6.57
CA GLY A 56 -11.90 0.09 6.21
C GLY A 56 -12.06 0.25 4.69
N ALA A 57 -13.27 0.63 4.27
CA ALA A 57 -13.68 0.63 2.86
C ALA A 57 -12.88 1.61 1.99
N ASP A 58 -12.65 2.83 2.51
CA ASP A 58 -11.95 3.88 1.79
C ASP A 58 -10.47 3.55 1.53
N VAL A 59 -9.77 3.06 2.56
CA VAL A 59 -8.38 2.62 2.45
C VAL A 59 -8.25 1.42 1.51
N ALA A 60 -9.14 0.43 1.62
CA ALA A 60 -9.15 -0.71 0.72
C ALA A 60 -9.39 -0.29 -0.74
N LEU A 61 -10.26 0.69 -0.99
CA LEU A 61 -10.49 1.24 -2.32
C LEU A 61 -9.24 1.92 -2.89
N ARG A 62 -8.60 2.80 -2.12
CA ARG A 62 -7.35 3.48 -2.53
C ARG A 62 -6.22 2.49 -2.82
N LEU A 63 -6.06 1.47 -1.97
CA LEU A 63 -5.06 0.44 -2.17
C LEU A 63 -5.28 -0.37 -3.46
N ARG A 64 -6.52 -0.68 -3.81
CA ARG A 64 -6.82 -1.36 -5.08
C ARG A 64 -6.39 -0.51 -6.27
N ASP A 65 -6.65 0.79 -6.23
CA ASP A 65 -6.22 1.73 -7.26
C ASP A 65 -4.68 1.77 -7.36
N TYR A 66 -3.98 1.98 -6.25
CA TYR A 66 -2.52 2.01 -6.21
C TYR A 66 -1.86 0.72 -6.70
N VAL A 67 -2.40 -0.44 -6.33
CA VAL A 67 -1.92 -1.73 -6.83
C VAL A 67 -2.08 -1.83 -8.33
N SER A 68 -3.24 -1.43 -8.87
CA SER A 68 -3.51 -1.48 -10.31
C SER A 68 -2.51 -0.62 -11.11
N GLN A 69 -2.11 0.52 -10.57
CA GLN A 69 -1.07 1.37 -11.16
C GLN A 69 0.33 0.76 -10.97
N ARG A 70 0.63 0.17 -9.82
CA ARG A 70 1.97 -0.35 -9.54
C ARG A 70 2.31 -1.57 -10.40
N VAL A 71 1.32 -2.44 -10.66
CA VAL A 71 1.50 -3.62 -11.53
C VAL A 71 1.69 -3.25 -12.99
N THR A 72 1.23 -2.06 -13.43
CA THR A 72 1.52 -1.51 -14.77
C THR A 72 2.88 -0.79 -14.82
N ARG A 73 3.71 -0.96 -13.78
CA ARG A 73 5.05 -0.37 -13.62
C ARG A 73 5.09 1.14 -13.45
N ILE A 74 3.99 1.76 -13.00
CA ILE A 74 4.03 3.15 -12.54
C ILE A 74 4.85 3.22 -11.23
N PRO A 75 5.85 4.11 -11.13
CA PRO A 75 6.65 4.25 -9.92
C PRO A 75 5.82 4.80 -8.76
N VAL A 76 6.09 4.34 -7.54
CA VAL A 76 5.35 4.73 -6.31
C VAL A 76 5.29 6.24 -6.12
N ALA A 77 6.39 6.97 -6.36
CA ALA A 77 6.39 8.43 -6.26
C ALA A 77 5.34 9.11 -7.16
N ARG A 78 5.05 8.55 -8.33
CA ARG A 78 3.98 9.04 -9.22
C ARG A 78 2.60 8.65 -8.71
N ILE A 79 2.44 7.44 -8.15
CA ILE A 79 1.17 6.96 -7.58
C ILE A 79 0.76 7.79 -6.37
N LEU A 80 1.72 8.13 -5.51
CA LEU A 80 1.50 8.92 -4.30
C LEU A 80 1.44 10.44 -4.55
N GLY A 81 1.60 10.87 -5.81
CA GLY A 81 1.58 12.30 -6.16
C GLY A 81 2.80 13.09 -5.66
N GLU A 82 3.88 12.42 -5.23
CA GLU A 82 5.15 13.04 -4.83
C GLU A 82 5.97 13.50 -6.06
N TRP A 83 5.39 14.39 -6.87
CA TRP A 83 6.12 15.33 -7.73
C TRP A 83 5.89 16.79 -7.31
N SER A 84 5.24 17.00 -6.17
CA SER A 84 5.01 18.29 -5.55
C SER A 84 5.49 18.31 -4.10
N SER A 85 6.79 18.09 -3.88
CA SER A 85 7.53 18.76 -2.82
C SER A 85 9.02 18.64 -3.10
N CYS A 86 9.51 19.47 -4.01
CA CYS A 86 10.83 20.05 -3.83
C CYS A 86 10.67 21.02 -2.64
N GLN A 87 11.01 20.57 -1.44
CA GLN A 87 11.26 21.44 -0.28
C GLN A 87 12.37 20.82 0.56
#